data_AF-A0A7X6B033-F1
#
_entry.id   AF-A0A7X6B033-F1
#
_cell.length_a   1.000
_cell.length_b   1.000
_cell.length_c   1.000
_cell.angle_alpha   90.00
_cell.angle_beta   90.00
_cell.angle_gamma   90.00
#
_symmetry.space_group_name_H-M   'P 1'
#
loop_
_entity.id
_entity.type
_entity.pdbx_description
1 polymer ?
#
loop_
_entity_poly.entity_id
_entity_poly.type
_entity_poly.pdbx_seq_one_letter_code
_entity_poly.pdbx_strand_id
1 'polypeptide(L)'
;MSVIDSVAAILPDLGYLESIFETMEWAESEIEKAMARHGEPKPPTGERGKGPIWNSFILLKSTHDKLNREVLYRSHAHEILERVAKGQDTRPGTDAEMIVVIHEATLAAPLTSGAACLYFRVLDRSVPELARATAPEIDLASYEKVHGRVADEYEAELRRKLRQDWRKK
;
A
#
# COMPACT_ATOMS: atom_id res chain seq x y z
N MET A 1 19.51 -16.00 -34.89
CA MET A 1 18.61 -15.83 -33.74
C MET A 1 17.27 -16.42 -34.16
N SER A 2 16.89 -17.57 -33.59
CA SER A 2 15.65 -18.27 -33.94
C SER A 2 14.44 -17.45 -33.47
N VAL A 3 13.30 -17.56 -34.16
CA VAL A 3 12.02 -16.97 -33.70
C VAL A 3 11.69 -17.46 -32.28
N ILE A 4 12.09 -18.68 -31.94
CA ILE A 4 11.93 -19.27 -30.59
C ILE A 4 12.79 -18.54 -29.55
N ASP A 5 14.00 -18.10 -29.91
CA ASP A 5 14.89 -17.35 -29.02
C ASP A 5 14.35 -15.93 -28.77
N SER A 6 13.75 -15.30 -29.79
CA SER A 6 13.11 -13.98 -29.67
C SER A 6 11.83 -14.04 -28.82
N VAL A 7 11.02 -15.10 -28.95
CA VAL A 7 9.82 -15.29 -28.13
C VAL A 7 10.20 -15.60 -26.67
N ALA A 8 11.21 -16.44 -26.44
CA ALA A 8 11.72 -16.73 -25.10
C ALA A 8 12.30 -15.50 -24.38
N ALA A 9 12.87 -14.54 -25.12
CA ALA A 9 13.37 -13.28 -24.57
C ALA A 9 12.26 -12.30 -24.16
N ILE A 10 11.09 -12.34 -24.83
CA ILE A 10 9.96 -11.43 -24.59
C ILE A 10 9.00 -11.99 -23.52
N LEU A 11 8.93 -13.31 -23.35
CA LEU A 11 8.03 -13.98 -22.41
C LEU A 11 8.15 -13.51 -20.93
N PRO A 12 9.36 -13.28 -20.37
CA PRO A 12 9.49 -12.72 -19.03
C PRO A 12 8.95 -11.29 -18.93
N ASP A 13 9.13 -10.50 -19.99
CA ASP A 13 8.66 -9.12 -20.06
C ASP A 13 7.13 -9.04 -20.21
N LEU A 14 6.49 -10.04 -20.82
CA LEU A 14 5.02 -10.11 -20.93
C LEU A 14 4.33 -10.25 -19.57
N GLY A 15 4.82 -11.14 -18.70
CA GLY A 15 4.26 -11.30 -17.35
C GLY A 15 4.48 -10.05 -16.48
N TYR A 16 5.60 -9.35 -16.68
CA TYR A 16 5.85 -8.06 -16.02
C TYR A 16 4.90 -6.96 -16.54
N LEU A 17 4.69 -6.87 -17.85
CA LEU A 17 3.75 -5.92 -18.46
C LEU A 17 2.30 -6.17 -18.01
N GLU A 18 1.86 -7.41 -17.97
CA GLU A 18 0.54 -7.79 -17.44
C GLU A 18 0.37 -7.29 -15.99
N SER A 19 1.37 -7.49 -15.14
CA SER A 19 1.34 -7.00 -13.75
C SER A 19 1.28 -5.47 -13.62
N ILE A 20 1.89 -4.74 -14.57
CA ILE A 20 1.81 -3.28 -14.62
C ILE A 20 0.39 -2.86 -14.99
N PHE A 21 -0.19 -3.46 -16.03
CA PHE A 21 -1.55 -3.12 -16.47
C PHE A 21 -2.58 -3.42 -15.37
N GLU A 22 -2.48 -4.56 -14.70
CA GLU A 22 -3.34 -4.88 -13.55
C GLU A 22 -3.22 -3.83 -12.43
N THR A 23 -1.99 -3.43 -12.10
CA THR A 23 -1.76 -2.40 -11.07
C THR A 23 -2.34 -1.05 -11.48
N MET A 24 -2.27 -0.69 -12.77
CA MET A 24 -2.89 0.52 -13.30
C MET A 24 -4.43 0.47 -13.17
N GLU A 25 -5.05 -0.65 -13.52
CA GLU A 25 -6.50 -0.84 -13.36
C GLU A 25 -6.92 -0.72 -11.88
N TRP A 26 -6.14 -1.28 -10.96
CA TRP A 26 -6.39 -1.12 -9.53
C TRP A 26 -6.26 0.34 -9.08
N ALA A 27 -5.25 1.05 -9.58
CA ALA A 27 -5.01 2.45 -9.26
C ALA A 27 -6.17 3.35 -9.72
N GLU A 28 -6.61 3.18 -10.97
CA GLU A 28 -7.76 3.89 -11.53
C GLU A 28 -9.04 3.60 -10.72
N SER A 29 -9.27 2.32 -10.42
CA SER A 29 -10.39 1.89 -9.58
C SER A 29 -10.38 2.54 -8.19
N GLU A 30 -9.22 2.63 -7.53
CA GLU A 30 -9.12 3.28 -6.22
C GLU A 30 -9.28 4.81 -6.30
N ILE A 31 -8.80 5.46 -7.37
CA ILE A 31 -9.06 6.89 -7.63
C ILE A 31 -10.55 7.12 -7.77
N GLU A 32 -11.26 6.34 -8.59
CA GLU A 32 -12.71 6.48 -8.76
C GLU A 32 -13.47 6.30 -7.45
N LYS A 33 -13.12 5.28 -6.67
CA LYS A 33 -13.71 5.06 -5.34
C LYS A 33 -13.43 6.24 -4.40
N ALA A 34 -12.21 6.77 -4.38
CA ALA A 34 -11.85 7.91 -3.54
C ALA A 34 -12.59 9.19 -3.97
N MET A 35 -12.68 9.44 -5.27
CA MET A 35 -13.45 10.56 -5.82
C MET A 35 -14.92 10.48 -5.40
N ALA A 36 -15.54 9.30 -5.52
CA ALA A 36 -16.91 9.09 -5.09
C ALA A 36 -17.08 9.30 -3.57
N ARG A 37 -16.16 8.77 -2.75
CA ARG A 37 -16.19 8.97 -1.28
C ARG A 37 -16.07 10.42 -0.85
N HIS A 38 -15.25 11.21 -1.55
CA HIS A 38 -14.93 12.60 -1.17
C HIS A 38 -15.65 13.66 -2.03
N GLY A 39 -16.57 13.24 -2.89
CA GLY A 39 -17.38 14.15 -3.72
C GLY A 39 -16.63 14.86 -4.84
N GLU A 40 -15.51 14.32 -5.30
CA GLU A 40 -14.78 14.87 -6.46
C GLU A 40 -15.45 14.40 -7.77
N PRO A 41 -15.87 15.31 -8.66
CA PRO A 41 -16.59 14.92 -9.87
C PRO A 41 -15.67 14.19 -10.86
N LYS A 42 -16.16 13.07 -11.40
CA LYS A 42 -15.48 12.37 -12.50
C LYS A 42 -15.45 13.26 -13.74
N PRO A 43 -14.29 13.47 -14.39
CA PRO A 43 -14.24 14.22 -15.63
C PRO A 43 -15.00 13.48 -16.76
N PRO A 44 -15.56 14.22 -17.73
CA PRO A 44 -16.09 13.63 -18.95
C PRO A 44 -15.04 12.80 -19.69
N THR A 45 -15.49 11.81 -20.46
CA THR A 45 -14.59 10.97 -21.27
C THR A 45 -13.74 11.83 -22.21
N GLY A 46 -12.43 11.68 -22.15
CA GLY A 46 -11.47 12.46 -22.95
C GLY A 46 -11.07 13.80 -22.34
N GLU A 47 -11.61 14.18 -21.18
CA GLU A 47 -11.25 15.40 -20.48
C GLU A 47 -10.33 15.15 -19.27
N ARG A 48 -9.53 16.16 -18.93
CA ARG A 48 -8.66 16.12 -17.76
C ARG A 48 -9.42 16.59 -16.52
N GLY A 49 -9.51 15.73 -15.51
CA GLY A 49 -10.01 16.10 -14.19
C GLY A 49 -9.10 17.12 -13.48
N LYS A 50 -9.70 18.04 -12.74
CA LYS A 50 -8.99 19.15 -12.06
C LYS A 50 -8.84 18.94 -10.57
N GLY A 51 -9.52 17.96 -9.99
CA GLY A 51 -9.49 17.74 -8.56
C GLY A 51 -8.21 17.05 -8.09
N PRO A 52 -7.88 17.19 -6.80
CA PRO A 52 -6.65 16.64 -6.23
C PRO A 52 -6.59 15.11 -6.30
N ILE A 53 -7.71 14.40 -6.15
CA ILE A 53 -7.76 12.93 -6.15
C ILE A 53 -7.50 12.41 -7.57
N TRP A 54 -8.17 12.97 -8.59
CA TRP A 54 -7.94 12.63 -10.00
C TRP A 54 -6.47 12.77 -10.40
N ASN A 55 -5.80 13.83 -9.93
CA ASN A 55 -4.41 14.10 -10.28
C ASN A 55 -3.39 13.34 -9.41
N SER A 56 -3.82 12.37 -8.58
CA SER A 56 -2.95 11.67 -7.64
C SER A 56 -2.34 10.36 -8.15
N PHE A 57 -2.60 9.95 -9.39
CA PHE A 57 -2.13 8.67 -9.94
C PHE A 57 -0.64 8.40 -9.69
N ILE A 58 0.22 9.40 -9.93
CA ILE A 58 1.67 9.25 -9.75
C ILE A 58 2.08 8.97 -8.29
N LEU A 59 1.26 9.41 -7.31
CA LEU A 59 1.51 9.20 -5.89
C LEU A 59 1.30 7.74 -5.48
N LEU A 60 0.49 6.98 -6.24
CA LEU A 60 0.12 5.59 -5.99
C LEU A 60 1.18 4.59 -6.48
N LYS A 61 2.33 5.08 -6.97
CA LYS A 61 3.43 4.24 -7.39
C LYS A 61 3.93 3.40 -6.21
N SER A 62 4.00 2.09 -6.46
CA SER A 62 4.57 1.10 -5.54
C SER A 62 6.05 1.40 -5.24
N THR A 63 6.44 1.24 -3.99
CA THR A 63 7.84 1.41 -3.52
C THR A 63 8.58 0.08 -3.37
N HIS A 64 7.89 -1.05 -3.54
CA HIS A 64 8.47 -2.37 -3.33
C HIS A 64 7.66 -3.43 -4.09
N ASP A 65 8.32 -4.40 -4.71
CA ASP A 65 7.66 -5.39 -5.58
C ASP A 65 6.59 -6.22 -4.84
N LYS A 66 6.84 -6.56 -3.56
CA LYS A 66 5.86 -7.27 -2.71
C LYS A 66 4.57 -6.49 -2.46
N LEU A 67 4.56 -5.18 -2.71
CA LEU A 67 3.34 -4.36 -2.62
C LEU A 67 2.41 -4.59 -3.81
N ASN A 68 2.89 -5.18 -4.92
CA ASN A 68 2.09 -5.48 -6.12
C ASN A 68 1.18 -6.71 -5.94
N ARG A 69 0.75 -6.99 -4.70
CA ARG A 69 -0.36 -7.89 -4.39
C ARG A 69 -1.59 -7.02 -4.26
N GLU A 70 -2.66 -7.33 -4.99
CA GLU A 70 -3.85 -6.48 -5.10
C GLU A 70 -4.31 -5.91 -3.75
N VAL A 71 -4.40 -6.77 -2.72
CA VAL A 71 -4.86 -6.36 -1.39
C VAL A 71 -3.96 -5.31 -0.73
N LEU A 72 -2.64 -5.47 -0.83
CA LEU A 72 -1.66 -4.52 -0.28
C LEU A 72 -1.59 -3.26 -1.13
N TYR A 73 -1.65 -3.39 -2.45
CA TYR A 73 -1.65 -2.27 -3.37
C TYR A 73 -2.87 -1.37 -3.15
N ARG A 74 -4.06 -1.96 -3.05
CA ARG A 74 -5.30 -1.21 -2.81
C ARG A 74 -5.30 -0.53 -1.44
N SER A 75 -4.81 -1.21 -0.40
CA SER A 75 -4.60 -0.61 0.92
C SER A 75 -3.64 0.59 0.87
N HIS A 76 -2.51 0.43 0.18
CA HIS A 76 -1.54 1.49 -0.07
C HIS A 76 -2.18 2.70 -0.77
N ALA A 77 -2.86 2.46 -1.90
CA ALA A 77 -3.49 3.51 -2.69
C ALA A 77 -4.61 4.21 -1.91
N HIS A 78 -5.43 3.45 -1.19
CA HIS A 78 -6.48 3.98 -0.33
C HIS A 78 -5.92 4.98 0.69
N GLU A 79 -4.87 4.61 1.43
CA GLU A 79 -4.28 5.48 2.43
C GLU A 79 -3.70 6.78 1.83
N ILE A 80 -3.02 6.69 0.69
CA ILE A 80 -2.50 7.88 -0.01
C ILE A 80 -3.65 8.79 -0.46
N LEU A 81 -4.72 8.24 -1.05
CA LEU A 81 -5.86 9.02 -1.53
C LEU A 81 -6.64 9.68 -0.39
N GLU A 82 -6.78 9.01 0.76
CA GLU A 82 -7.37 9.61 1.97
C GLU A 82 -6.53 10.79 2.49
N ARG A 83 -5.20 10.68 2.47
CA ARG A 83 -4.32 11.81 2.81
C ARG A 83 -4.46 12.95 1.82
N VAL A 84 -4.52 12.66 0.51
CA VAL A 84 -4.75 13.66 -0.54
C VAL A 84 -6.04 14.43 -0.33
N ALA A 85 -7.14 13.72 -0.06
CA ALA A 85 -8.45 14.30 0.16
C ALA A 85 -8.48 15.22 1.39
N LYS A 86 -7.76 14.82 2.45
CA LYS A 86 -7.62 15.60 3.70
C LYS A 86 -6.55 16.70 3.64
N GLY A 87 -5.85 16.86 2.52
CA GLY A 87 -4.73 17.81 2.39
C GLY A 87 -3.54 17.50 3.30
N GLN A 88 -3.37 16.23 3.69
CA GLN A 88 -2.30 15.75 4.57
C GLN A 88 -1.03 15.43 3.78
N ASP A 89 0.10 15.33 4.49
CA ASP A 89 1.38 14.92 3.93
C ASP A 89 1.32 13.46 3.43
N THR A 90 1.56 13.26 2.13
CA THR A 90 1.58 11.95 1.47
C THR A 90 2.94 11.26 1.50
N ARG A 91 3.98 11.93 2.01
CA ARG A 91 5.35 11.41 2.01
C ARG A 91 5.59 10.29 3.03
N PRO A 92 5.06 10.30 4.27
CA PRO A 92 5.31 9.21 5.22
C PRO A 92 4.90 7.85 4.67
N GLY A 93 5.57 6.77 5.11
CA GLY A 93 5.19 5.41 4.73
C GLY A 93 3.73 5.10 5.02
N THR A 94 3.13 4.19 4.27
CA THR A 94 1.77 3.64 4.43
C THR A 94 1.81 2.37 5.28
N ASP A 95 0.65 1.93 5.76
CA ASP A 95 0.51 0.67 6.50
C ASP A 95 0.94 -0.51 5.66
N ALA A 96 0.53 -0.55 4.39
CA ALA A 96 0.91 -1.61 3.47
C ALA A 96 2.44 -1.68 3.27
N GLU A 97 3.12 -0.53 3.19
CA GLU A 97 4.59 -0.50 3.14
C GLU A 97 5.23 -0.99 4.45
N MET A 98 4.65 -0.66 5.60
CA MET A 98 5.12 -1.18 6.90
C MET A 98 4.91 -2.70 7.00
N ILE A 99 3.77 -3.23 6.58
CA ILE A 99 3.48 -4.68 6.55
C ILE A 99 4.55 -5.41 5.74
N VAL A 100 4.86 -4.91 4.54
CA VAL A 100 5.89 -5.50 3.67
C VAL A 100 7.27 -5.50 4.37
N VAL A 101 7.68 -4.37 4.95
CA VAL A 101 9.00 -4.26 5.59
C VAL A 101 9.11 -5.12 6.85
N ILE A 102 8.06 -5.18 7.66
CA ILE A 102 8.03 -6.05 8.84
C ILE A 102 8.09 -7.51 8.41
N HIS A 103 7.33 -7.91 7.37
CA HIS A 103 7.38 -9.25 6.82
C HIS A 103 8.79 -9.62 6.33
N GLU A 104 9.47 -8.76 5.58
CA GLU A 104 10.87 -8.98 5.18
C GLU A 104 11.80 -9.18 6.38
N ALA A 105 11.64 -8.35 7.42
CA ALA A 105 12.43 -8.47 8.64
C ALA A 105 12.22 -9.83 9.33
N THR A 106 11.00 -10.39 9.29
CA THR A 106 10.70 -11.70 9.88
C THR A 106 11.43 -12.87 9.23
N LEU A 107 11.84 -12.72 7.96
CA LEU A 107 12.59 -13.76 7.24
C LEU A 107 14.03 -13.87 7.77
N ALA A 108 14.55 -12.81 8.39
CA ALA A 108 15.90 -12.79 8.96
C ALA A 108 15.91 -13.12 10.47
N ALA A 109 14.89 -12.66 11.22
CA ALA A 109 14.81 -12.88 12.65
C ALA A 109 13.35 -12.85 13.17
N PRO A 110 13.04 -13.58 14.25
CA PRO A 110 11.73 -13.48 14.90
C PRO A 110 11.41 -12.05 15.38
N LEU A 111 10.13 -11.67 15.32
CA LEU A 111 9.67 -10.37 15.81
C LEU A 111 9.75 -10.28 17.34
N THR A 112 10.09 -9.09 17.83
CA THR A 112 9.83 -8.72 19.23
C THR A 112 8.33 -8.53 19.44
N SER A 113 7.86 -8.62 20.68
CA SER A 113 6.42 -8.43 20.98
C SER A 113 5.90 -7.04 20.58
N GLY A 114 6.73 -6.00 20.69
CA GLY A 114 6.39 -4.66 20.21
C GLY A 114 6.23 -4.60 18.69
N ALA A 115 7.12 -5.23 17.94
CA ALA A 115 7.04 -5.29 16.48
C ALA A 115 5.87 -6.16 16.00
N ALA A 116 5.59 -7.27 16.69
CA ALA A 116 4.41 -8.09 16.45
C ALA A 116 3.12 -7.29 16.71
N CYS A 117 3.09 -6.49 17.78
CA CYS A 117 1.93 -5.64 18.11
C CYS A 117 1.67 -4.63 17.00
N LEU A 118 2.72 -3.95 16.53
CA LEU A 118 2.63 -3.07 15.38
C LEU A 118 2.13 -3.81 14.14
N TYR A 119 2.68 -4.98 13.84
CA TYR A 119 2.28 -5.79 12.69
C TYR A 119 0.77 -6.10 12.68
N PHE A 120 0.24 -6.62 13.79
CA PHE A 120 -1.19 -6.92 13.89
C PHE A 120 -2.05 -5.67 13.85
N ARG A 121 -1.62 -4.56 14.46
CA ARG A 121 -2.31 -3.28 14.40
C ARG A 121 -2.48 -2.78 12.97
N VAL A 122 -1.39 -2.71 12.21
CA VAL A 122 -1.44 -2.18 10.84
C VAL A 122 -2.19 -3.13 9.90
N LEU A 123 -2.13 -4.44 10.16
CA LEU A 123 -2.86 -5.45 9.40
C LEU A 123 -4.36 -5.34 9.65
N ASP A 124 -4.80 -5.24 10.91
CA ASP A 124 -6.22 -5.07 11.27
C ASP A 124 -6.78 -3.75 10.73
N ARG A 125 -6.01 -2.66 10.86
CA ARG A 125 -6.43 -1.32 10.41
C ARG A 125 -6.60 -1.20 8.90
N SER A 126 -5.71 -1.84 8.13
CA SER A 126 -5.58 -1.56 6.69
C SER A 126 -5.89 -2.74 5.78
N VAL A 127 -5.87 -3.97 6.30
CA VAL A 127 -6.20 -5.21 5.58
C VAL A 127 -6.95 -6.19 6.49
N PRO A 128 -8.13 -5.80 7.02
CA PRO A 128 -8.83 -6.55 8.07
C PRO A 128 -9.20 -7.98 7.66
N GLU A 129 -9.43 -8.24 6.37
CA GLU A 129 -9.63 -9.59 5.83
C GLU A 129 -8.41 -10.49 6.02
N LEU A 130 -7.20 -9.95 5.83
CA LEU A 130 -5.96 -10.70 6.02
C LEU A 130 -5.64 -10.89 7.50
N ALA A 131 -5.94 -9.88 8.34
CA ALA A 131 -5.81 -9.99 9.79
C ALA A 131 -6.67 -11.14 10.34
N ARG A 132 -7.95 -11.20 9.94
CA ARG A 132 -8.88 -12.26 10.34
C ARG A 132 -8.44 -13.65 9.85
N ALA A 133 -7.85 -13.74 8.67
CA ALA A 133 -7.41 -15.01 8.11
C ALA A 133 -6.12 -15.56 8.76
N THR A 134 -5.20 -14.69 9.15
CA THR A 134 -3.84 -15.09 9.58
C THR A 134 -3.67 -15.20 11.09
N ALA A 135 -4.50 -14.51 11.87
CA ALA A 135 -4.38 -14.49 13.32
C ALA A 135 -5.75 -14.35 14.04
N PRO A 136 -6.72 -15.24 13.77
CA PRO A 136 -8.09 -15.11 14.29
C PRO A 136 -8.19 -15.18 15.82
N GLU A 137 -7.20 -15.75 16.50
CA GLU A 137 -7.18 -15.95 17.95
C GLU A 137 -6.50 -14.82 18.72
N ILE A 138 -5.91 -13.83 18.03
CA ILE A 138 -5.19 -12.75 18.70
C ILE A 138 -6.17 -11.73 19.26
N ASP A 139 -6.21 -11.60 20.59
CA ASP A 139 -6.81 -10.45 21.27
C ASP A 139 -5.88 -9.23 21.15
N LEU A 140 -6.00 -8.52 20.03
CA LEU A 140 -5.21 -7.33 19.74
C LEU A 140 -5.40 -6.26 20.84
N ALA A 141 -6.60 -6.11 21.39
CA ALA A 141 -6.86 -5.12 22.43
C ALA A 141 -6.07 -5.41 23.72
N SER A 142 -5.93 -6.68 24.10
CA SER A 142 -5.07 -7.07 25.22
C SER A 142 -3.59 -6.91 24.89
N TYR A 143 -3.17 -7.21 23.68
CA TYR A 143 -1.78 -7.05 23.25
C TYR A 143 -1.33 -5.58 23.23
N GLU A 144 -2.21 -4.70 22.75
CA GLU A 144 -2.03 -3.24 22.73
C GLU A 144 -1.85 -2.65 24.14
N LYS A 145 -2.55 -3.17 25.16
CA LYS A 145 -2.37 -2.71 26.55
C LYS A 145 -0.94 -2.91 27.06
N VAL A 146 -0.25 -3.94 26.60
CA VAL A 146 1.10 -4.31 27.06
C VAL A 146 2.17 -3.69 26.16
N HIS A 147 1.96 -3.71 24.85
CA HIS A 147 2.99 -3.39 23.86
C HIS A 147 2.72 -2.14 23.03
N GLY A 148 1.54 -1.52 23.17
CA GLY A 148 1.08 -0.42 22.32
C GLY A 148 2.00 0.79 22.33
N ARG A 149 2.55 1.17 23.49
CA ARG A 149 3.51 2.29 23.58
C ARG A 149 4.77 2.05 22.74
N VAL A 150 5.30 0.82 22.74
CA VAL A 150 6.47 0.46 21.93
C VAL A 150 6.09 0.36 20.45
N ALA A 151 4.89 -0.15 20.15
CA ALA A 151 4.36 -0.16 18.79
C ALA A 151 4.19 1.26 18.21
N ASP A 152 3.79 2.24 19.03
CA ASP A 152 3.70 3.65 18.61
C ASP A 152 5.07 4.22 18.21
N GLU A 153 6.11 3.92 19.00
CA GLU A 153 7.49 4.32 18.71
C GLU A 153 7.97 3.71 17.38
N TYR A 154 7.74 2.41 17.18
CA TYR A 154 8.08 1.72 15.93
C TYR A 154 7.26 2.22 14.74
N GLU A 155 5.98 2.52 14.92
CA GLU A 155 5.13 3.09 13.87
C GLU A 155 5.70 4.43 13.43
N ALA A 156 5.94 5.36 14.37
CA ALA A 156 6.51 6.66 14.05
C ALA A 156 7.87 6.54 13.35
N GLU A 157 8.72 5.61 13.79
CA GLU A 157 10.01 5.35 13.17
C GLU A 157 9.88 4.82 11.73
N LEU A 158 9.02 3.83 11.49
CA LEU A 158 8.83 3.27 10.16
C LEU A 158 8.18 4.27 9.20
N ARG A 159 7.17 5.03 9.64
CA ARG A 159 6.57 6.11 8.83
C ARG A 159 7.63 7.10 8.35
N ARG A 160 8.58 7.44 9.22
CA ARG A 160 9.70 8.34 8.92
C ARG A 160 10.73 7.69 8.01
N LYS A 161 11.13 6.44 8.27
CA LYS A 161 12.16 5.72 7.50
C LYS A 161 11.69 5.35 6.10
N LEU A 162 10.40 5.04 5.94
CA LEU A 162 9.79 4.66 4.66
C LEU A 162 9.29 5.86 3.85
N ARG A 163 9.60 7.08 4.30
CA ARG A 163 9.17 8.31 3.66
C ARG A 163 9.64 8.39 2.21
N GLN A 164 8.74 8.80 1.33
CA GLN A 164 8.97 9.00 -0.10
C GLN A 164 8.94 10.49 -0.46
N ASP A 165 10.11 11.09 -0.66
CA ASP A 165 10.26 12.53 -0.94
C ASP A 165 9.55 13.00 -2.22
N TRP A 166 9.44 12.09 -3.20
CA TRP A 166 8.79 12.33 -4.48
C TRP A 166 7.25 12.35 -4.39
N ARG A 167 6.64 11.85 -3.29
CA ARG A 167 5.19 11.97 -3.03
C ARG A 167 4.82 13.35 -2.50
N LYS A 168 5.30 14.41 -3.15
CA LYS A 168 4.97 15.79 -2.81
C LYS A 168 3.81 16.25 -3.70
N LYS A 169 2.70 16.64 -3.08
CA LYS A 169 1.57 17.28 -3.75
C LYS A 169 1.93 18.72 -4.15
#